data_AF-A0A845R2S8-F1
#
_entry.id   AF-A0A845R2S8-F1
#
_cell.length_a   1.000
_cell.length_b   1.000
_cell.length_c   1.000
_cell.angle_alpha   90.00
_cell.angle_beta   90.00
_cell.angle_gamma   90.00
#
_symmetry.space_group_name_H-M   'P 1'
#
loop_
_entity.id
_entity.type
_entity.pdbx_description
1 polymer ?
#
loop_
_entity_poly.entity_id
_entity_poly.type
_entity_poly.pdbx_seq_one_letter_code
_entity_poly.pdbx_strand_id
1 'polypeptide(L)'
;MEKSEWVIDVVRKLERIYHAKCGRCGKRLVYTVATADTDMVPIYCGSAYDLENKVLAVAELTRDEYDYGCEGRLPERMAQIFGGHFVYLNYSSKCPFCGDDLKERNTVSWDAYLGGEGKAFIVFYDEHDQQNVKEIL
;
A
#
# COMPACT_ATOMS: atom_id res chain seq x y z
N MET A 1 -9.71 22.15 1.05
CA MET A 1 -8.84 20.96 1.08
C MET A 1 -9.17 20.18 -0.16
N GLU A 2 -8.19 20.00 -1.04
CA GLU A 2 -8.38 19.18 -2.24
C GLU A 2 -8.64 17.73 -1.83
N LYS A 3 -9.41 16.96 -2.61
CA LYS A 3 -9.67 15.53 -2.32
C LYS A 3 -8.36 14.79 -2.08
N SER A 4 -7.34 15.02 -2.91
CA SER A 4 -6.02 14.41 -2.79
C SER A 4 -5.36 14.63 -1.42
N GLU A 5 -5.43 15.85 -0.88
CA GLU A 5 -4.88 16.20 0.43
C GLU A 5 -5.66 15.52 1.56
N TRP A 6 -6.99 15.48 1.44
CA TRP A 6 -7.83 14.80 2.42
C TRP A 6 -7.55 13.30 2.45
N VAL A 7 -7.47 12.63 1.29
CA VAL A 7 -7.18 11.19 1.24
C VAL A 7 -5.80 10.91 1.82
N ILE A 8 -4.78 11.72 1.51
CA ILE A 8 -3.44 11.60 2.11
C ILE A 8 -3.49 11.73 3.63
N ASP A 9 -4.19 12.75 4.15
CA ASP A 9 -4.33 12.96 5.59
C ASP A 9 -5.04 11.77 6.28
N VAL A 10 -6.09 11.24 5.65
CA VAL A 10 -6.82 10.06 6.14
C VAL A 10 -5.93 8.82 6.15
N VAL A 11 -5.23 8.52 5.05
CA VAL A 11 -4.29 7.39 4.97
C VAL A 11 -3.21 7.50 6.03
N ARG A 12 -2.64 8.69 6.22
CA ARG A 12 -1.60 8.91 7.24
C ARG A 12 -2.09 8.71 8.67
N LYS A 13 -3.33 9.09 8.95
CA LYS A 13 -3.95 8.96 10.27
C LYS A 13 -4.36 7.54 10.60
N LEU A 14 -4.86 6.80 9.61
CA LEU A 14 -5.59 5.56 9.85
C LEU A 14 -4.82 4.30 9.44
N GLU A 15 -3.90 4.41 8.49
CA GLU A 15 -3.03 3.29 8.09
C GLU A 15 -1.69 3.36 8.79
N ARG A 16 -1.16 2.18 9.14
CA ARG A 16 0.22 2.05 9.59
C ARG A 16 1.05 1.30 8.55
N ILE A 17 2.31 1.68 8.46
CA ILE A 17 3.28 1.04 7.56
C ILE A 17 3.91 -0.14 8.29
N TYR A 18 3.91 -1.30 7.63
CA TYR A 18 4.53 -2.52 8.09
C TYR A 18 5.77 -2.82 7.26
N HIS A 19 6.90 -2.98 7.94
CA HIS A 19 8.11 -3.56 7.38
C HIS A 19 8.12 -5.04 7.71
N ALA A 20 7.87 -5.86 6.70
CA ALA A 20 7.97 -7.30 6.78
C ALA A 20 9.33 -7.79 6.29
N LYS A 21 9.84 -8.87 6.89
CA LYS A 21 11.01 -9.59 6.36
C LYS A 21 10.73 -11.08 6.32
N CYS A 22 10.97 -11.68 5.16
CA CYS A 22 10.87 -13.12 5.00
C CYS A 22 11.99 -13.83 5.78
N GLY A 23 11.62 -14.83 6.59
CA GLY A 23 12.59 -15.61 7.37
C GLY A 23 13.52 -16.49 6.53
N ARG A 24 13.12 -16.85 5.30
CA ARG A 24 13.87 -17.75 4.43
C ARG A 24 14.68 -17.04 3.36
N CYS A 25 14.05 -16.19 2.55
CA CYS A 25 14.75 -15.49 1.47
C CYS A 25 15.29 -14.10 1.87
N GLY A 26 14.99 -13.62 3.09
CA GLY A 26 15.50 -12.35 3.60
C GLY A 26 14.93 -11.08 2.95
N LYS A 27 14.06 -11.21 1.94
CA LYS A 27 13.42 -10.07 1.27
C LYS A 27 12.64 -9.23 2.28
N ARG A 28 12.82 -7.91 2.18
CA ARG A 28 12.15 -6.90 3.00
C ARG A 28 11.02 -6.28 2.20
N LEU A 29 9.81 -6.32 2.71
CA LEU A 29 8.61 -5.88 2.01
C LEU A 29 7.93 -4.83 2.85
N VAL A 30 7.31 -3.86 2.20
CA VAL A 30 6.57 -2.79 2.86
C VAL A 30 5.11 -2.89 2.43
N TYR A 31 4.19 -2.67 3.35
CA TYR A 31 2.76 -2.59 3.05
C TYR A 31 2.08 -1.77 4.13
N THR A 32 0.88 -1.32 3.85
CA THR A 32 0.04 -0.60 4.80
C THR A 32 -1.09 -1.51 5.28
N VAL A 33 -1.51 -1.30 6.53
CA VAL A 33 -2.72 -1.93 7.07
C VAL A 33 -3.50 -0.86 7.81
N ALA A 34 -4.80 -0.78 7.54
CA ALA A 34 -5.71 0.05 8.32
C ALA A 34 -5.72 -0.41 9.78
N THR A 35 -5.58 0.54 10.70
CA THR A 35 -5.50 0.27 12.14
C THR A 35 -6.81 0.44 12.89
N ALA A 36 -7.88 0.69 12.16
CA ALA A 36 -9.18 1.01 12.71
C ALA A 36 -10.17 -0.16 12.55
N ASP A 37 -10.67 -0.62 13.69
CA ASP A 37 -11.86 -1.49 13.85
C ASP A 37 -13.15 -0.63 13.87
N THR A 38 -13.13 0.55 13.24
CA THR A 38 -14.19 1.57 13.39
C THR A 38 -15.00 1.71 12.12
N ASP A 39 -16.29 1.50 12.28
CA ASP A 39 -17.34 1.35 11.26
C ASP A 39 -17.52 2.47 10.23
N MET A 40 -16.70 3.52 10.14
CA MET A 40 -16.79 4.50 9.06
C MET A 40 -15.42 5.15 8.74
N VAL A 41 -14.94 4.91 7.51
CA VAL A 41 -13.84 5.64 6.81
C VAL A 41 -12.42 5.26 7.33
N PRO A 42 -11.68 4.28 6.73
CA PRO A 42 -11.25 4.30 5.32
C PRO A 42 -11.22 2.89 4.68
N ILE A 43 -12.35 2.40 4.18
CA ILE A 43 -12.46 0.98 3.75
C ILE A 43 -12.03 0.72 2.30
N TYR A 44 -11.63 1.76 1.57
CA TYR A 44 -11.37 1.65 0.13
C TYR A 44 -9.92 1.87 -0.26
N CYS A 45 -8.92 1.71 0.62
CA CYS A 45 -7.52 1.79 0.21
C CYS A 45 -6.80 0.45 0.41
N GLY A 46 -5.95 0.10 -0.55
CA GLY A 46 -5.01 -1.01 -0.46
C GLY A 46 -3.63 -0.54 -0.89
N SER A 47 -2.59 -1.29 -0.50
CA SER A 47 -1.22 -0.96 -0.89
C SER A 47 -0.53 -2.09 -1.65
N ALA A 48 0.31 -1.71 -2.61
CA ALA A 48 1.24 -2.60 -3.26
C ALA A 48 2.64 -2.00 -3.24
N TYR A 49 3.65 -2.87 -3.21
CA TYR A 49 5.03 -2.46 -3.03
C TYR A 49 5.93 -3.00 -4.13
N ASP A 50 6.69 -2.10 -4.74
CA ASP A 50 7.80 -2.43 -5.63
C ASP A 50 9.09 -2.49 -4.81
N LEU A 51 9.63 -3.70 -4.70
CA LEU A 51 10.86 -3.98 -3.97
C LEU A 51 12.10 -3.37 -4.62
N GLU A 52 12.16 -3.36 -5.95
CA GLU A 52 13.33 -2.93 -6.71
C GLU A 52 13.45 -1.40 -6.67
N ASN A 53 12.34 -0.71 -6.92
CA ASN A 53 12.29 0.75 -6.93
C ASN A 53 12.01 1.36 -5.56
N LYS A 54 11.75 0.53 -4.53
CA LYS A 54 11.38 0.92 -3.16
C LYS A 54 10.16 1.85 -3.12
N VAL A 55 9.18 1.58 -3.97
CA VAL A 55 7.95 2.38 -4.10
C VAL A 55 6.79 1.70 -3.40
N LEU A 56 6.19 2.37 -2.42
CA LEU A 56 4.94 1.99 -1.79
C LEU A 56 3.78 2.77 -2.44
N ALA A 57 2.98 2.08 -3.24
CA ALA A 57 1.77 2.67 -3.82
C ALA A 57 0.57 2.33 -2.94
N VAL A 58 -0.10 3.35 -2.40
CA VAL A 58 -1.43 3.24 -1.78
C VAL A 58 -2.45 3.64 -2.83
N ALA A 59 -3.54 2.91 -2.95
CA ALA A 59 -4.54 3.19 -3.97
C ALA A 59 -5.96 3.08 -3.43
N GLU A 60 -6.82 4.03 -3.81
CA GLU A 60 -8.26 3.83 -3.80
C GLU A 60 -8.58 2.57 -4.61
N LEU A 61 -9.30 1.64 -4.00
CA LEU A 61 -9.71 0.38 -4.57
C LEU A 61 -10.80 0.63 -5.59
N THR A 62 -10.63 0.03 -6.76
CA THR A 62 -11.73 -0.17 -7.69
C THR A 62 -12.80 -1.05 -7.05
N ARG A 63 -14.01 -1.00 -7.62
CA ARG A 63 -15.08 -1.94 -7.24
C ARG A 63 -14.64 -3.40 -7.35
N ASP A 64 -13.92 -3.76 -8.41
CA ASP A 64 -13.48 -5.14 -8.62
C ASP A 64 -12.44 -5.59 -7.59
N GLU A 65 -11.49 -4.73 -7.21
CA GLU A 65 -10.51 -5.04 -6.15
C GLU A 65 -11.19 -5.17 -4.79
N TYR A 66 -12.26 -4.43 -4.55
CA TYR A 66 -13.07 -4.55 -3.35
C TYR A 66 -13.89 -5.85 -3.34
N ASP A 67 -14.63 -6.12 -4.43
CA ASP A 67 -15.56 -7.25 -4.53
C ASP A 67 -14.83 -8.60 -4.65
N TYR A 68 -13.66 -8.64 -5.30
CA TYR A 68 -12.92 -9.87 -5.61
C TYR A 68 -11.52 -9.96 -4.98
N GLY A 69 -11.11 -8.94 -4.23
CA GLY A 69 -9.82 -8.87 -3.55
C GLY A 69 -8.69 -8.30 -4.39
N CYS A 70 -7.66 -7.82 -3.68
CA CYS A 70 -6.53 -7.11 -4.26
C CYS A 70 -5.40 -8.00 -4.81
N GLU A 71 -5.33 -9.28 -4.41
CA GLU A 71 -4.26 -10.18 -4.83
C GLU A 71 -4.29 -10.37 -6.36
N GLY A 72 -3.13 -10.20 -7.01
CA GLY A 72 -3.00 -10.14 -8.47
C GLY A 72 -3.47 -8.81 -9.07
N ARG A 73 -4.68 -8.34 -8.71
CA ARG A 73 -5.31 -7.16 -9.34
C ARG A 73 -4.62 -5.83 -9.02
N LEU A 74 -4.50 -5.51 -7.73
CA LEU A 74 -3.91 -4.23 -7.32
C LEU A 74 -2.44 -4.13 -7.75
N PRO A 75 -1.58 -5.15 -7.57
CA PRO A 75 -0.21 -5.13 -8.08
C PRO A 75 -0.12 -4.92 -9.59
N GLU A 76 -0.95 -5.60 -10.38
CA GLU A 76 -0.99 -5.43 -11.84
C GLU A 76 -1.37 -4.00 -12.22
N ARG A 77 -2.37 -3.42 -11.56
CA ARG A 77 -2.76 -2.02 -11.78
C ARG A 77 -1.64 -1.06 -11.41
N MET A 78 -0.96 -1.25 -10.28
CA MET A 78 0.18 -0.40 -9.89
C MET A 78 1.35 -0.54 -10.86
N ALA A 79 1.62 -1.75 -11.36
CA ALA A 79 2.64 -1.97 -12.39
C ALA A 79 2.31 -1.28 -13.72
N GLN A 80 1.03 -1.17 -14.10
CA GLN A 80 0.62 -0.41 -15.28
C GLN A 80 0.82 1.11 -15.13
N ILE A 81 0.65 1.65 -13.92
CA ILE A 81 0.78 3.08 -13.63
C ILE A 81 2.24 3.50 -13.50
N PHE A 82 3.00 2.76 -12.70
CA PHE A 82 4.35 3.15 -12.30
C PHE A 82 5.47 2.40 -13.06
N GLY A 83 5.12 1.33 -13.79
CA GLY A 83 6.11 0.37 -14.27
C GLY A 83 6.68 -0.50 -13.13
N GLY A 84 7.47 -1.51 -13.46
CA GLY A 84 8.12 -2.37 -12.46
C GLY A 84 7.27 -3.56 -11.99
N HIS A 85 7.63 -4.12 -10.83
CA HIS A 85 7.00 -5.33 -10.29
C HIS A 85 6.54 -5.10 -8.86
N PHE A 86 5.23 -4.89 -8.72
CA PHE A 86 4.58 -4.71 -7.43
C PHE A 86 4.15 -6.03 -6.80
N VAL A 87 4.08 -6.07 -5.47
CA VAL A 87 3.47 -7.16 -4.71
C VAL A 87 2.44 -6.60 -3.74
N TYR A 88 1.34 -7.32 -3.57
CA TYR A 88 0.33 -7.02 -2.55
C TYR A 88 0.59 -7.85 -1.30
N LEU A 89 0.45 -7.24 -0.13
CA LEU A 89 0.52 -7.92 1.16
C LEU A 89 -0.60 -7.43 2.08
N ASN A 90 -1.08 -8.35 2.91
CA ASN A 90 -1.97 -8.09 4.03
C ASN A 90 -1.46 -8.83 5.29
N TYR A 91 -2.23 -8.78 6.38
CA TYR A 91 -1.83 -9.40 7.64
C TYR A 91 -1.68 -10.94 7.56
N SER A 92 -2.39 -11.65 6.68
CA SER A 92 -2.24 -13.11 6.54
C SER A 92 -1.24 -13.52 5.46
N SER A 93 -0.65 -12.56 4.75
CA SER A 93 0.21 -12.85 3.60
C SER A 93 1.52 -13.54 3.99
N LYS A 94 1.88 -14.53 3.16
CA LYS A 94 3.20 -15.16 3.14
C LYS A 94 4.14 -14.40 2.21
N CYS A 95 5.42 -14.77 2.20
CA CYS A 95 6.38 -14.20 1.27
C CYS A 95 5.99 -14.52 -0.18
N PRO A 96 5.73 -13.52 -1.05
CA PRO A 96 5.29 -13.76 -2.42
C PRO A 96 6.38 -14.37 -3.32
N PHE A 97 7.62 -14.43 -2.84
CA PHE A 97 8.76 -14.96 -3.60
C PHE A 97 9.12 -16.41 -3.26
N CYS A 98 8.82 -16.88 -2.05
CA CYS A 98 9.22 -18.22 -1.62
C CYS A 98 8.14 -18.98 -0.83
N GLY A 99 6.97 -18.37 -0.60
CA GLY A 99 5.85 -18.98 0.11
C GLY A 99 6.05 -19.21 1.61
N ASP A 100 7.18 -18.77 2.18
CA ASP A 100 7.50 -18.90 3.60
C ASP A 100 6.95 -17.72 4.41
N ASP A 101 6.93 -17.84 5.74
CA ASP A 101 6.36 -16.86 6.64
C ASP A 101 7.20 -15.57 6.71
N LEU A 102 6.49 -14.45 6.88
CA LEU A 102 7.06 -13.14 7.17
C LEU A 102 7.29 -13.03 8.68
N LYS A 103 8.51 -13.36 9.13
CA LYS A 103 8.86 -13.54 10.56
C LYS A 103 9.00 -12.23 11.33
N GLU A 104 9.53 -11.20 10.70
CA GLU A 104 9.65 -9.87 11.31
C GLU A 104 8.58 -8.98 10.70
N ARG A 105 7.74 -8.34 11.53
CA ARG A 105 6.74 -7.36 11.13
C ARG A 105 6.79 -6.19 12.09
N ASN A 106 7.56 -5.19 11.73
CA ASN A 106 7.72 -3.98 12.53
C ASN A 106 6.83 -2.89 11.95
N THR A 107 6.12 -2.19 12.81
CA THR A 107 5.28 -1.08 12.40
C THR A 107 6.03 0.24 12.57
N VAL A 108 5.94 1.13 11.58
CA VAL A 108 6.54 2.48 11.63
C VAL A 108 5.47 3.53 11.31
N SER A 109 5.70 4.77 11.74
CA SER A 109 4.88 5.91 11.32
C SER A 109 5.18 6.29 9.87
N TRP A 110 4.24 6.97 9.23
CA TRP A 110 4.44 7.56 7.91
C TRP A 110 5.65 8.50 7.89
N ASP A 111 5.79 9.38 8.87
CA ASP A 111 6.92 10.33 8.95
C ASP A 111 8.27 9.60 9.03
N ALA A 112 8.36 8.51 9.79
CA ALA A 112 9.59 7.73 9.90
C ALA A 112 9.94 7.00 8.59
N TYR A 113 8.92 6.54 7.84
CA TYR A 113 9.12 5.91 6.55
C TYR A 113 9.58 6.90 5.47
N LEU A 114 8.88 8.04 5.37
CA LEU A 114 9.14 9.09 4.39
C LEU A 114 10.44 9.86 4.68
N GLY A 115 10.84 9.97 5.95
CA GLY A 115 12.14 10.51 6.34
C GLY A 115 13.34 9.60 6.03
N GLY A 116 13.09 8.37 5.58
CA GLY A 116 14.12 7.41 5.18
C GLY A 116 14.37 7.39 3.66
N GLU A 117 14.65 6.20 3.12
CA GLU A 117 14.76 5.99 1.66
C GLU A 117 13.41 5.60 1.02
N GLY A 118 12.33 5.58 1.79
CA GLY A 118 11.01 5.16 1.31
C GLY A 118 10.38 6.20 0.40
N LYS A 119 9.80 5.76 -0.72
CA LYS A 119 8.96 6.59 -1.58
C LYS A 119 7.54 6.07 -1.52
N ALA A 120 6.57 6.96 -1.29
CA ALA A 120 5.17 6.57 -1.33
C ALA A 120 4.35 7.47 -2.25
N PHE A 121 3.42 6.84 -2.94
CA PHE A 121 2.45 7.52 -3.79
C PHE A 121 1.06 7.10 -3.41
N ILE A 122 0.11 8.00 -3.62
CA ILE A 122 -1.30 7.71 -3.56
C ILE A 122 -1.92 7.75 -4.96
N VAL A 123 -2.71 6.72 -5.27
CA VAL A 123 -3.55 6.63 -6.46
C VAL A 123 -4.99 6.83 -6.01
N PHE A 124 -5.68 7.84 -6.53
CA PHE A 124 -7.05 8.17 -6.12
C PHE A 124 -7.89 8.57 -7.32
N TYR A 125 -9.21 8.52 -7.19
CA TYR A 125 -10.13 9.05 -8.19
C TYR A 125 -10.40 10.53 -7.90
N ASP A 126 -10.44 11.40 -8.91
CA ASP A 126 -10.88 12.78 -8.71
C ASP A 126 -12.42 12.90 -8.67
N GLU A 127 -12.95 14.12 -8.81
CA GLU A 127 -14.38 14.38 -8.86
C GLU A 127 -15.07 13.92 -10.16
N HIS A 128 -14.28 13.59 -11.19
CA HIS A 128 -14.73 13.07 -12.48
C HIS A 128 -14.45 11.57 -12.62
N ASP A 129 -14.17 10.88 -11.50
CA ASP A 129 -13.79 9.48 -11.42
C ASP A 129 -12.53 9.13 -12.26
N GLN A 130 -11.66 10.12 -12.53
CA GLN A 130 -10.40 9.88 -13.23
C GLN A 130 -9.32 9.51 -12.23
N GLN A 131 -8.53 8.50 -12.58
CA GLN A 131 -7.43 8.04 -11.74
C GLN A 131 -6.25 9.01 -11.80
N ASN A 132 -5.83 9.49 -10.65
CA ASN A 132 -4.75 10.45 -10.47
C ASN A 132 -3.71 9.92 -9.48
N VAL A 133 -2.48 10.44 -9.58
CA VAL A 133 -1.35 10.03 -8.76
C VAL A 133 -0.75 11.26 -8.06
N LYS A 134 -0.47 11.15 -6.76
CA LYS A 134 0.23 12.19 -5.99
C LYS A 134 1.27 11.54 -5.07
N GLU A 135 2.42 12.19 -4.93
CA GLU A 135 3.43 11.76 -3.95
C GLU A 135 2.93 12.08 -2.52
N ILE A 136 3.20 11.17 -1.59
CA ILE A 136 2.93 11.37 -0.16
C ILE A 136 4.20 11.96 0.46
N LEU A 137 4.11 13.23 0.89
CA LEU A 137 5.22 14.00 1.48
C LEU A 137 5.15 14.06 3.01
#